data_AF-A0A2R6J7Z8-F1
#
_entry.id   AF-A0A2R6J7Z8-F1
#
_cell.length_a   1.000
_cell.length_b   1.000
_cell.length_c   1.000
_cell.angle_alpha   90.00
_cell.angle_beta   90.00
_cell.angle_gamma   90.00
#
_symmetry.space_group_name_H-M   'P 1'
#
loop_
_entity.id
_entity.type
_entity.pdbx_description
1 polymer ?
#
loop_
_entity_poly.entity_id
_entity_poly.type
_entity_poly.pdbx_seq_one_letter_code
_entity_poly.pdbx_strand_id
1 'polypeptide(L)'
;LRSAAYQSQVFRGAIQSIDEGQLEAARSVGLSKVEAVRHVVLPQALRRSIPGFQNEFTIVLKDTSIAIAIGLGELLYRGRQLFLRRDVDAIFKVILAISAIYFVLTFAMNRTLDHIEERYAVPTGESS
;
A
#
# COMPACT_ATOMS: atom_id res chain seq x y z
N LEU A 1 9.79 -3.29 -11.65
CA LEU A 1 9.67 -4.65 -12.23
C LEU A 1 9.03 -5.65 -11.26
N ARG A 2 9.56 -5.85 -10.03
CA ARG A 2 8.97 -6.80 -9.06
C ARG A 2 7.50 -6.51 -8.70
N SER A 3 7.17 -5.27 -8.33
CA SER A 3 5.78 -4.93 -7.97
C SER A 3 4.81 -5.05 -9.15
N ALA A 4 5.22 -4.71 -10.38
CA ALA A 4 4.40 -4.92 -11.57
C ALA A 4 4.13 -6.41 -11.87
N ALA A 5 5.11 -7.28 -11.66
CA ALA A 5 4.95 -8.72 -11.79
C ALA A 5 3.99 -9.29 -10.72
N TYR A 6 4.12 -8.82 -9.47
CA TYR A 6 3.22 -9.21 -8.38
C TYR A 6 1.79 -8.74 -8.64
N GLN A 7 1.61 -7.48 -9.01
CA GLN A 7 0.29 -6.92 -9.37
C GLN A 7 -0.35 -7.71 -10.53
N SER A 8 0.44 -8.12 -11.53
CA SER A 8 -0.06 -8.98 -12.61
C SER A 8 -0.50 -10.36 -12.11
N GLN A 9 0.19 -10.95 -11.12
CA GLN A 9 -0.20 -12.24 -10.54
C GLN A 9 -1.45 -12.12 -9.68
N VAL A 10 -1.57 -11.06 -8.88
CA VAL A 10 -2.78 -10.74 -8.10
C VAL A 10 -3.97 -10.59 -9.05
N PHE A 11 -3.82 -9.80 -10.10
CA PHE A 11 -4.89 -9.59 -11.08
C PHE A 11 -5.23 -10.87 -11.85
N ARG A 12 -4.22 -11.67 -12.22
CA ARG A 12 -4.45 -12.98 -12.87
C ARG A 12 -5.19 -13.95 -11.94
N GLY A 13 -4.77 -14.05 -10.67
CA GLY A 13 -5.44 -14.89 -9.67
C GLY A 13 -6.87 -14.44 -9.41
N ALA A 14 -7.12 -13.13 -9.41
CA ALA A 14 -8.45 -12.57 -9.27
C ALA A 14 -9.36 -12.88 -10.47
N ILE A 15 -8.82 -12.89 -11.70
CA ILE A 15 -9.57 -13.36 -12.88
C ILE A 15 -9.84 -14.86 -12.80
N GLN A 16 -8.83 -15.66 -12.42
CA GLN A 16 -8.94 -17.13 -12.33
C GLN A 16 -9.86 -17.62 -11.20
N SER A 17 -10.09 -16.81 -10.17
CA SER A 17 -11.01 -17.14 -9.07
C SER A 17 -12.49 -16.85 -9.39
N ILE A 18 -12.78 -16.31 -10.58
CA ILE A 18 -14.14 -16.12 -11.05
C ILE A 18 -14.62 -17.43 -11.66
N ASP A 19 -15.74 -17.93 -11.14
CA ASP A 19 -16.38 -19.16 -11.62
C ASP A 19 -16.74 -19.06 -13.11
N GLU A 20 -16.45 -20.12 -13.87
CA GLU A 20 -16.73 -20.17 -15.31
C GLU A 20 -18.23 -20.04 -15.62
N GLY A 21 -19.10 -20.45 -14.70
CA GLY A 21 -20.55 -20.31 -14.78
C GLY A 21 -21.03 -18.85 -14.85
N GLN A 22 -20.25 -17.88 -14.37
CA GLN A 22 -20.55 -16.45 -14.55
C GLN A 22 -20.46 -16.04 -16.03
N LEU A 23 -19.49 -16.59 -16.76
CA LEU A 23 -19.33 -16.35 -18.18
C LEU A 23 -20.44 -17.05 -18.98
N GLU A 24 -20.76 -18.29 -18.63
CA GLU A 24 -21.84 -19.06 -19.26
C GLU A 24 -23.22 -18.43 -19.02
N ALA A 25 -23.49 -17.96 -17.80
CA ALA A 25 -24.72 -17.25 -17.46
C ALA A 25 -24.84 -15.94 -18.25
N ALA A 26 -23.76 -15.14 -18.32
CA ALA A 26 -23.73 -13.91 -19.09
C ALA A 26 -24.01 -14.15 -20.58
N ARG A 27 -23.43 -15.21 -21.15
CA ARG A 27 -23.68 -15.62 -22.54
C ARG A 27 -25.13 -16.09 -22.73
N SER A 28 -25.71 -16.75 -21.73
CA SER A 28 -27.09 -17.26 -21.77
C SER A 28 -28.15 -16.15 -21.75
N VAL A 29 -27.84 -14.99 -21.16
CA VAL A 29 -28.70 -13.79 -21.21
C VAL A 29 -28.42 -12.88 -22.43
N GLY A 30 -27.63 -13.36 -23.40
CA GLY A 30 -27.45 -12.71 -24.70
C GLY A 30 -26.23 -11.79 -24.81
N LEU A 31 -25.35 -11.73 -23.82
CA LEU A 31 -24.12 -10.93 -23.92
C LEU A 31 -23.13 -11.58 -24.91
N SER A 32 -22.45 -10.76 -25.72
CA SER A 32 -21.26 -11.21 -26.45
C SER A 32 -20.12 -11.58 -25.49
N LYS A 33 -19.15 -12.38 -25.92
CA LYS A 33 -17.98 -12.74 -25.08
C LYS A 33 -17.25 -11.51 -24.55
N VAL A 34 -17.14 -10.46 -25.36
CA VAL A 34 -16.49 -9.21 -24.98
C VAL A 34 -17.34 -8.43 -23.97
N GLU A 35 -18.65 -8.38 -24.14
CA GLU A 35 -19.56 -7.73 -23.19
C GLU A 35 -19.60 -8.46 -21.85
N ALA A 36 -19.61 -9.80 -21.86
CA ALA A 36 -19.53 -10.61 -20.65
C ALA A 36 -18.23 -10.35 -19.88
N VAL A 37 -17.09 -10.32 -20.58
CA VAL A 37 -15.80 -9.99 -19.95
C VAL A 37 -15.82 -8.57 -19.37
N ARG A 38 -16.30 -7.58 -20.13
CA ARG A 38 -16.27 -6.18 -19.72
C ARG A 38 -17.23 -5.86 -18.56
N HIS A 39 -18.44 -6.42 -18.57
CA HIS A 39 -19.48 -6.06 -17.62
C HIS A 39 -19.64 -7.04 -16.45
N VAL A 40 -19.12 -8.27 -16.57
CA VAL A 40 -19.26 -9.30 -15.54
C VAL A 40 -17.90 -9.65 -14.94
N VAL A 41 -16.96 -10.13 -15.76
CA VAL A 41 -15.68 -10.66 -15.27
C VAL A 41 -14.76 -9.56 -14.76
N LEU A 42 -14.58 -8.47 -15.53
CA LEU A 42 -13.66 -7.39 -15.20
C LEU A 42 -14.00 -6.67 -13.88
N PRO A 43 -15.24 -6.22 -13.62
CA PRO A 43 -15.59 -5.57 -12.35
C PRO A 43 -15.48 -6.54 -11.16
N GLN A 44 -15.77 -7.82 -11.36
CA GLN A 44 -15.59 -8.85 -10.34
C GLN A 44 -14.11 -9.12 -10.03
N ALA A 45 -13.26 -9.20 -11.06
CA ALA A 45 -11.83 -9.39 -10.92
C ALA A 45 -11.18 -8.21 -10.21
N LEU A 46 -11.60 -6.98 -10.56
CA LEU A 46 -11.17 -5.77 -9.88
C LEU A 46 -11.50 -5.82 -8.38
N ARG A 47 -12.75 -6.12 -8.01
CA ARG A 47 -13.14 -6.25 -6.58
C ARG A 47 -12.35 -7.32 -5.84
N ARG A 48 -12.12 -8.49 -6.46
CA ARG A 48 -11.33 -9.58 -5.87
C ARG A 48 -9.83 -9.26 -5.80
N SER A 49 -9.32 -8.35 -6.63
CA SER A 49 -7.91 -7.91 -6.60
C SER A 49 -7.60 -6.91 -5.48
N ILE A 50 -8.61 -6.15 -5.01
CA ILE A 50 -8.44 -5.08 -4.01
C ILE A 50 -7.70 -5.55 -2.74
N PRO A 51 -8.06 -6.69 -2.11
CA PRO A 51 -7.35 -7.17 -0.93
C PRO A 51 -5.86 -7.43 -1.18
N GLY A 52 -5.52 -8.00 -2.34
CA GLY A 52 -4.12 -8.25 -2.73
C GLY A 52 -3.32 -6.96 -2.91
N PHE A 53 -3.94 -5.92 -3.47
CA PHE A 53 -3.31 -4.59 -3.58
C PHE A 53 -3.14 -3.91 -2.22
N GLN A 54 -4.10 -4.07 -1.31
CA GLN A 54 -4.00 -3.53 0.05
C GLN A 54 -2.83 -4.18 0.84
N ASN A 55 -2.61 -5.48 0.66
CA ASN A 55 -1.47 -6.17 1.25
C ASN A 55 -0.13 -5.62 0.72
N GLU A 56 0.02 -5.50 -0.60
CA GLU A 56 1.23 -4.91 -1.21
C GLU A 56 1.46 -3.47 -0.76
N PHE A 57 0.40 -2.66 -0.67
CA PHE A 57 0.48 -1.28 -0.21
C PHE A 57 1.04 -1.20 1.22
N THR A 58 0.58 -2.08 2.11
CA THR A 58 1.06 -2.16 3.50
C THR A 58 2.55 -2.51 3.58
N ILE A 59 3.01 -3.44 2.74
CA ILE A 59 4.43 -3.84 2.68
C ILE A 59 5.29 -2.66 2.24
N VAL A 60 4.91 -2.01 1.12
CA VAL A 60 5.64 -0.84 0.60
C VAL A 60 5.68 0.29 1.62
N LEU A 61 4.61 0.48 2.39
CA LEU A 61 4.54 1.45 3.48
C LEU A 61 5.58 1.19 4.57
N LYS A 62 5.67 -0.06 5.02
CA LYS A 62 6.62 -0.50 6.04
C LYS A 62 8.06 -0.32 5.57
N ASP A 63 8.35 -0.75 4.34
CA ASP A 63 9.68 -0.63 3.74
C ASP A 63 10.10 0.85 3.62
N THR A 64 9.17 1.72 3.20
CA THR A 64 9.42 3.17 3.11
C THR A 64 9.67 3.78 4.48
N SER A 65 8.92 3.35 5.51
CA SER A 65 9.08 3.83 6.88
C SER A 65 10.45 3.46 7.46
N ILE A 66 10.90 2.23 7.22
CA ILE A 66 12.23 1.76 7.63
C ILE A 66 13.33 2.53 6.88
N ALA A 67 13.18 2.72 5.57
CA ALA A 67 14.13 3.48 4.76
C ALA A 67 14.29 4.93 5.23
N ILE A 68 13.18 5.60 5.60
CA ILE A 68 13.19 6.94 6.19
C ILE A 68 13.92 6.93 7.53
N ALA A 69 13.64 5.97 8.42
CA ALA A 69 14.29 5.88 9.73
C ALA A 69 15.82 5.72 9.60
N ILE A 70 16.28 4.88 8.67
CA ILE A 70 17.72 4.71 8.37
C ILE A 70 18.31 6.01 7.82
N GLY A 71 17.65 6.65 6.85
CA GLY A 71 18.10 7.91 6.26
C GLY A 71 18.27 9.03 7.29
N LEU A 72 17.35 9.11 8.26
CA LEU A 72 17.45 10.06 9.37
C LEU A 72 18.62 9.75 10.31
N GLY A 73 18.85 8.46 10.62
CA GLY A 73 19.99 8.04 11.43
C GLY A 73 21.32 8.44 10.79
N GLU A 74 21.44 8.28 9.47
CA GLU A 74 22.63 8.68 8.72
C GLU A 74 22.77 10.21 8.63
N LEU A 75 21.68 10.96 8.46
CA LEU A 75 21.70 12.42 8.46
C LEU A 75 22.17 12.97 9.81
N LEU A 76 21.70 12.40 10.91
CA LEU A 76 22.13 12.75 12.27
C LEU A 76 23.60 12.42 12.51
N TYR A 77 24.07 11.27 12.02
CA TYR A 77 25.48 10.88 12.13
C TYR A 77 26.40 11.83 11.35
N ARG A 78 26.05 12.14 10.09
CA ARG A 78 26.79 13.09 9.24
C ARG A 78 26.73 14.51 9.80
N GLY A 79 25.57 14.94 10.32
CA GLY A 79 25.44 16.21 11.03
C GLY A 79 26.37 16.28 12.23
N ARG A 80 26.44 15.23 13.05
CA ARG A 80 27.36 15.17 14.18
C ARG A 80 28.84 15.25 13.76
N GLN A 81 29.21 14.70 12.59
CA GLN A 81 30.56 14.87 12.03
C GLN A 81 30.83 16.28 11.49
N LEU A 82 29.84 16.93 10.86
CA LEU A 82 29.97 18.31 10.37
C LEU A 82 30.01 19.36 11.50
N PHE A 83 29.37 19.08 12.63
CA PHE A 83 29.19 20.00 13.76
C PHE A 83 30.14 19.73 14.95
N LEU A 84 31.38 19.33 14.69
CA LEU A 84 32.46 19.32 15.69
C LEU A 84 32.82 20.73 16.23
N ARG A 85 32.08 21.77 15.84
CA ARG A 85 32.13 23.13 16.40
C ARG A 85 30.90 23.34 17.28
N ARG A 86 31.15 23.56 18.57
CA ARG A 86 30.22 23.59 19.71
C ARG A 86 29.05 24.58 19.58
N ASP A 87 28.01 24.26 18.81
CA ASP A 87 26.72 24.96 18.85
C ASP A 87 25.60 23.98 19.17
N VAL A 88 25.37 23.78 20.47
CA VAL A 88 24.35 22.86 21.01
C VAL A 88 22.93 23.24 20.52
N ASP A 89 22.69 24.52 20.26
CA ASP A 89 21.44 25.04 19.69
C ASP A 89 21.18 24.58 18.25
N ALA A 90 22.22 24.48 17.43
CA ALA A 90 22.07 24.00 16.05
C ALA A 90 21.70 22.51 16.03
N ILE A 91 22.29 21.72 16.94
CA ILE A 91 21.97 20.30 17.12
C ILE A 91 20.50 20.13 17.53
N PHE A 92 20.02 20.92 18.49
CA PHE A 92 18.65 20.84 18.96
C PHE A 92 17.64 21.18 17.85
N LYS A 93 17.92 22.21 17.03
CA LYS A 93 17.08 22.59 15.88
C LYS A 93 17.02 21.50 14.81
N VAL A 94 18.16 20.86 14.50
CA VAL A 94 18.22 19.78 13.51
C VAL A 94 17.47 18.54 14.00
N ILE A 95 17.68 18.13 15.26
CA ILE A 95 16.94 17.01 15.85
C ILE A 95 15.44 17.29 15.86
N LEU A 96 15.04 18.49 16.29
CA LEU A 96 13.63 18.87 16.34
C LEU A 96 12.97 18.92 14.95
N ALA A 97 13.67 19.44 13.94
CA ALA A 97 13.19 19.44 12.56
C ALA A 97 13.02 18.01 12.02
N ILE A 98 13.99 17.13 12.28
CA ILE A 98 13.93 15.71 11.89
C ILE A 98 12.77 15.01 12.59
N SER A 99 12.63 15.18 13.91
CA SER A 99 11.53 14.59 14.69
C SER A 99 10.17 15.10 14.23
N ALA A 100 10.05 16.39 13.89
CA ALA A 100 8.81 16.97 13.39
C ALA A 100 8.43 16.38 12.01
N ILE A 101 9.39 16.31 11.07
CA ILE A 101 9.16 15.69 9.75
C ILE A 101 8.75 14.23 9.91
N TYR A 102 9.44 13.50 10.79
CA TYR A 102 9.11 12.10 11.07
C TYR A 102 7.72 11.93 11.68
N PHE A 103 7.34 12.79 12.65
CA PHE A 103 6.02 12.78 13.27
C PHE A 103 4.92 13.06 12.26
N VAL A 104 5.08 14.08 11.41
CA VAL A 104 4.09 14.42 10.38
C VAL A 104 3.92 13.27 9.39
N LEU A 105 5.02 12.69 8.90
CA LEU A 105 4.97 11.54 7.98
C LEU A 105 4.27 10.34 8.63
N THR A 106 4.68 9.96 9.84
CA THR A 106 4.11 8.82 10.57
C THR A 106 2.62 9.04 10.89
N PHE A 107 2.26 10.24 11.33
CA PHE A 107 0.88 10.58 11.66
C PHE A 107 -0.01 10.61 10.41
N ALA A 108 0.44 11.24 9.33
CA ALA A 108 -0.29 11.28 8.06
C ALA A 108 -0.49 9.87 7.48
N MET A 109 0.54 9.01 7.60
CA MET A 109 0.50 7.64 7.14
C MET A 109 -0.52 6.80 7.91
N ASN A 110 -0.42 6.78 9.24
CA ASN A 110 -1.36 6.03 10.10
C ASN A 110 -2.78 6.51 9.88
N ARG A 111 -3.00 7.83 9.82
CA ARG A 111 -4.34 8.38 9.60
C ARG A 111 -4.92 8.05 8.22
N THR A 112 -4.06 7.91 7.20
CA THR A 112 -4.49 7.47 5.86
C THR A 112 -4.85 5.98 5.88
N LEU A 113 -4.07 5.16 6.59
CA LEU A 113 -4.35 3.75 6.78
C LEU A 113 -5.65 3.53 7.53
N ASP A 114 -5.85 4.19 8.68
CA ASP A 114 -7.08 4.08 9.48
C ASP A 114 -8.30 4.46 8.64
N HIS A 115 -8.20 5.51 7.81
CA HIS A 115 -9.30 5.96 6.96
C HIS A 115 -9.60 5.01 5.81
N ILE A 116 -8.58 4.32 5.28
CA ILE A 116 -8.75 3.27 4.26
C ILE A 116 -9.33 2.02 4.92
N GLU A 117 -8.88 1.66 6.12
CA GLU A 117 -9.40 0.54 6.90
C GLU A 117 -10.88 0.75 7.24
N GLU A 118 -11.29 1.90 7.76
CA GLU A 118 -12.70 2.19 8.05
C GLU A 118 -13.60 2.12 6.80
N ARG A 119 -13.05 2.43 5.62
CA ARG A 119 -13.81 2.46 4.36
C ARG A 119 -13.84 1.12 3.62
N TYR A 120 -12.84 0.27 3.85
CA TYR A 120 -12.66 -0.99 3.13
C TYR A 120 -12.49 -2.21 4.05
N ALA A 121 -12.74 -2.08 5.36
CA ALA A 121 -12.84 -3.18 6.30
C ALA A 121 -13.94 -4.14 5.85
N VAL A 122 -13.54 -5.09 5.03
CA VAL A 122 -14.18 -6.39 4.98
C VAL A 122 -13.86 -7.03 6.34
N PRO A 123 -14.86 -7.53 7.08
CA PRO A 123 -14.59 -8.26 8.32
C PRO A 123 -13.71 -9.46 7.97
N THR A 124 -12.40 -9.32 8.19
CA THR A 124 -11.48 -10.44 8.13
C THR A 124 -11.76 -11.24 9.40
N GLY A 125 -12.63 -12.23 9.28
CA GLY A 125 -12.86 -13.21 10.32
C GLY A 125 -11.65 -14.14 10.42
N GLU A 126 -10.64 -13.72 11.16
CA GLU A 126 -9.62 -14.57 11.79
C GLU A 126 -9.17 -13.83 13.06
N SER A 127 -9.29 -14.34 14.29
CA SER A 127 -9.88 -15.57 14.81
C SER A 127 -10.17 -15.38 16.31
N SER A 128 -10.99 -16.30 16.82
CA SER A 128 -10.98 -16.79 18.21
C SER A 128 -9.58 -17.05 18.78
#